data_AF-A0A947YPC1-F1
#
_entry.id   AF-A0A947YPC1-F1
#
_cell.length_a   1.000
_cell.length_b   1.000
_cell.length_c   1.000
_cell.angle_alpha   90.00
_cell.angle_beta   90.00
_cell.angle_gamma   90.00
#
_symmetry.space_group_name_H-M   'P 1'
#
loop_
_entity.id
_entity.type
_entity.pdbx_description
1 polymer ?
#
loop_
_entity_poly.entity_id
_entity_poly.type
_entity_poly.pdbx_seq_one_letter_code
_entity_poly.pdbx_strand_id
1 'polypeptide(L)'
;MKGKQLNSAACARCPTSPPSPRPLPQLKELLPAGRDTGKLRAFRNTMRIYCKSDSIAILEEEIGRLLREKGLTLSCAESCTGGLLSHRITNTCGSSNYFKGAVLAYSNQVKTNLLGVPEEMLLKYGAVSSQVAKRMAEGVASLLGADISLSITGIAGPSGGSKEKPVGLVYEALFDRGETLIKRFRFEGSREEIKEKAATASLEMLGERLGIEKDEV
;
A
#
# COMPACT_ATOMS: atom_id res chain seq x y z
N MET A 1 -17.20 -5.90 47.60
CA MET A 1 -17.40 -4.49 48.03
C MET A 1 -16.06 -4.01 48.59
N LYS A 2 -15.36 -2.97 48.12
CA LYS A 2 -15.74 -1.71 47.46
C LYS A 2 -14.68 -1.35 46.41
N GLY A 3 -15.11 -0.83 45.26
CA GLY A 3 -14.24 -0.30 44.21
C GLY A 3 -13.61 1.03 44.63
N LYS A 4 -12.34 1.22 44.26
CA LYS A 4 -11.67 2.53 44.33
C LYS A 4 -11.96 3.29 43.03
N GLN A 5 -12.70 4.38 43.14
CA GLN A 5 -12.82 5.41 42.11
C GLN A 5 -11.47 6.08 41.92
N LEU A 6 -10.98 6.11 40.67
CA LEU A 6 -9.94 7.04 40.25
C LEU A 6 -10.66 8.28 39.71
N ASN A 7 -10.57 9.39 40.44
CA ASN A 7 -10.99 10.71 39.96
C ASN A 7 -9.99 11.18 38.89
N SER A 8 -10.45 11.30 37.65
CA SER A 8 -9.72 11.95 36.58
C SER A 8 -9.72 13.46 36.81
N ALA A 9 -8.54 14.06 36.96
CA ALA A 9 -8.36 15.50 36.88
C ALA A 9 -8.75 15.98 35.46
N ALA A 10 -9.82 16.76 35.37
CA ALA A 10 -10.31 17.34 34.13
C ALA A 10 -9.35 18.45 33.66
N CYS A 11 -8.72 18.24 32.50
CA CYS A 11 -8.04 19.30 31.76
C CYS A 11 -9.10 20.23 31.17
N ALA A 12 -9.23 21.43 31.74
CA ALA A 12 -10.17 22.44 31.27
C ALA A 12 -9.65 23.13 30.00
N ARG A 13 -10.54 23.18 28.98
CA ARG A 13 -10.51 24.00 27.74
C ARG A 13 -9.80 23.41 26.51
N CYS A 14 -10.44 22.40 25.91
CA CYS A 14 -10.47 22.27 24.44
C CYS A 14 -11.91 22.53 23.97
N PRO A 15 -12.12 23.28 22.87
CA PRO A 15 -13.46 23.47 22.31
C PRO A 15 -14.07 22.12 21.95
N THR A 16 -15.20 21.81 22.59
CA THR A 16 -15.97 20.60 22.34
C THR A 16 -16.70 20.76 21.01
N SER A 17 -16.35 19.89 20.06
CA SER A 17 -16.92 19.67 18.72
C SER A 17 -16.26 20.42 17.55
N PRO A 18 -15.78 19.70 16.51
CA PRO A 18 -15.42 20.30 15.23
C PRO A 18 -16.69 20.85 14.53
N PRO A 19 -16.56 21.86 13.66
CA PRO A 19 -17.69 22.36 12.88
C PRO A 19 -18.31 21.22 12.07
N SER A 20 -19.64 21.19 12.00
CA SER A 20 -20.37 20.20 11.21
C SER A 20 -19.88 20.22 9.76
N PRO A 21 -19.59 19.05 9.15
CA PRO A 21 -19.20 19.02 7.75
C PRO A 21 -20.29 19.65 6.90
N ARG A 22 -19.90 20.51 5.95
CA ARG A 22 -20.82 21.01 4.93
C ARG A 22 -21.43 19.81 4.20
N PRO A 23 -22.76 19.79 3.94
CA PRO A 23 -23.38 18.68 3.25
C PRO A 23 -22.69 18.50 1.90
N LEU A 24 -22.22 17.27 1.65
CA LEU A 24 -21.71 16.89 0.34
C LEU A 24 -22.85 17.05 -0.67
N PRO A 25 -22.60 17.62 -1.86
CA PRO A 25 -23.60 17.65 -2.92
C PRO A 25 -24.08 16.21 -3.17
N GLN A 26 -25.39 16.04 -3.33
CA GLN A 26 -25.93 14.71 -3.59
C GLN A 26 -25.34 14.19 -4.91
N LEU A 27 -24.96 12.92 -4.99
CA LEU A 27 -24.27 12.33 -6.15
C LEU A 27 -25.00 12.57 -7.49
N LYS A 28 -26.33 12.80 -7.44
CA LYS A 28 -27.17 13.17 -8.61
C LYS A 28 -26.93 14.58 -9.13
N GLU A 29 -26.43 15.51 -8.32
CA GLU A 29 -26.09 16.88 -8.72
C GLU A 29 -24.72 16.97 -9.43
N LEU A 30 -23.86 15.97 -9.21
CA LEU A 30 -22.52 15.87 -9.80
C LEU A 30 -22.49 15.04 -11.10
N LEU A 31 -23.55 14.28 -11.39
CA LEU A 31 -23.65 13.47 -12.60
C LEU A 31 -24.52 14.18 -13.64
N PRO A 32 -24.01 14.44 -14.85
CA PRO A 32 -24.84 15.02 -15.89
C PRO A 32 -25.89 14.02 -16.38
N ALA A 33 -27.13 14.47 -16.45
CA ALA A 33 -28.14 13.85 -17.29
C ALA A 33 -27.70 14.01 -18.76
N GLY A 34 -27.23 12.91 -19.37
CA GLY A 34 -26.88 12.84 -20.78
C GLY A 34 -25.38 12.94 -21.10
N ARG A 35 -25.02 12.42 -22.29
CA ARG A 35 -23.66 12.40 -22.85
C ARG A 35 -23.25 13.81 -23.33
N ASP A 36 -22.95 14.69 -22.38
CA ASP A 36 -22.37 16.00 -22.66
C ASP A 36 -20.85 15.94 -22.54
N THR A 37 -20.16 15.98 -23.69
CA THR A 37 -18.70 15.84 -23.81
C THR A 37 -17.94 17.00 -23.16
N GLY A 38 -18.57 18.16 -22.97
CA GLY A 38 -18.00 19.31 -22.27
C GLY A 38 -17.86 19.09 -20.76
N LYS A 39 -18.81 18.39 -20.15
CA LYS A 39 -18.80 18.07 -18.71
C LYS A 39 -17.82 16.95 -18.36
N LEU A 40 -17.58 16.01 -19.27
CA LEU A 40 -16.50 15.01 -19.16
C LEU A 40 -15.11 15.66 -19.16
N ARG A 41 -14.91 16.73 -19.95
CA ARG A 41 -13.67 17.51 -19.96
C ARG A 41 -13.50 18.31 -18.68
N ALA A 42 -14.57 18.91 -18.16
CA ALA A 42 -14.56 19.60 -16.87
C ALA A 42 -14.28 18.62 -15.71
N PHE A 43 -14.89 17.44 -15.70
CA PHE A 43 -14.64 16.38 -14.71
C PHE A 43 -13.19 15.88 -14.76
N ARG A 44 -12.65 15.60 -15.95
CA ARG A 44 -11.22 15.28 -16.13
C ARG A 44 -10.32 16.41 -15.62
N ASN A 45 -10.65 17.66 -15.91
CA ASN A 45 -9.86 18.81 -15.45
C ASN A 45 -9.96 19.01 -13.93
N THR A 46 -11.12 18.80 -13.31
CA THR A 46 -11.27 18.86 -11.85
C THR A 46 -10.49 17.75 -11.17
N MET A 47 -10.50 16.52 -11.71
CA MET A 47 -9.65 15.42 -11.22
C MET A 47 -8.15 15.73 -11.38
N ARG A 48 -7.77 16.40 -12.48
CA ARG A 48 -6.39 16.81 -12.76
C ARG A 48 -5.86 17.91 -11.82
N ILE A 49 -6.75 18.67 -11.16
CA ILE A 49 -6.37 19.69 -10.17
C ILE A 49 -5.89 19.06 -8.86
N TYR A 50 -6.29 17.81 -8.55
CA TYR A 50 -5.99 17.16 -7.26
C TYR A 50 -4.95 16.02 -7.33
N CYS A 51 -4.72 15.42 -8.50
CA CYS A 51 -3.69 14.37 -8.66
C CYS A 51 -2.39 14.95 -9.24
N LYS A 52 -1.31 14.93 -8.44
CA LYS A 52 0.02 15.38 -8.86
C LYS A 52 0.68 14.32 -9.75
N SER A 53 1.28 14.76 -10.86
CA SER A 53 1.94 13.98 -11.94
C SER A 53 1.07 12.95 -12.66
N ASP A 54 0.81 13.20 -13.94
CA ASP A 54 -0.15 12.44 -14.75
C ASP A 54 0.18 10.93 -14.77
N SER A 55 1.41 10.49 -14.98
CA SER A 55 1.70 9.05 -15.21
C SER A 55 1.62 8.14 -13.97
N ILE A 56 2.11 8.60 -12.80
CA ILE A 56 2.11 7.77 -11.59
C ILE A 56 0.69 7.62 -11.08
N ALA A 57 0.00 8.75 -10.85
CA ALA A 57 -1.38 8.76 -10.37
C ALA A 57 -2.34 7.98 -11.30
N ILE A 58 -2.03 7.89 -12.60
CA ILE A 58 -2.79 7.04 -13.54
C ILE A 58 -2.69 5.55 -13.16
N LEU A 59 -1.52 5.06 -12.76
CA LEU A 59 -1.33 3.63 -12.44
C LEU A 59 -2.12 3.21 -11.20
N GLU A 60 -2.05 3.96 -10.08
CA GLU A 60 -2.80 3.58 -8.88
C GLU A 60 -4.32 3.69 -9.08
N GLU A 61 -4.78 4.72 -9.80
CA GLU A 61 -6.20 4.87 -10.15
C GLU A 61 -6.69 3.69 -11.02
N GLU A 62 -5.89 3.27 -11.99
CA GLU A 62 -6.23 2.15 -12.87
C GLU A 62 -6.23 0.80 -12.14
N ILE A 63 -5.24 0.57 -11.27
CA ILE A 63 -5.24 -0.59 -10.36
C ILE A 63 -6.51 -0.59 -9.50
N GLY A 64 -6.85 0.56 -8.90
CA GLY A 64 -8.04 0.70 -8.08
C GLY A 64 -9.33 0.43 -8.87
N ARG A 65 -9.42 0.89 -10.12
CA ARG A 65 -10.52 0.61 -11.03
C ARG A 65 -10.65 -0.90 -11.29
N LEU A 66 -9.56 -1.55 -11.69
CA LEU A 66 -9.55 -2.98 -12.02
C LEU A 66 -9.86 -3.87 -10.83
N LEU A 67 -9.35 -3.55 -9.64
CA LEU A 67 -9.68 -4.28 -8.42
C LEU A 67 -11.18 -4.21 -8.11
N ARG A 68 -11.78 -3.01 -8.22
CA ARG A 68 -13.24 -2.83 -8.02
C ARG A 68 -14.06 -3.59 -9.06
N GLU A 69 -13.71 -3.50 -10.34
CA GLU A 69 -14.43 -4.19 -11.41
C GLU A 69 -14.38 -5.70 -11.29
N LYS A 70 -13.23 -6.24 -10.86
CA LYS A 70 -13.05 -7.69 -10.64
C LYS A 70 -13.56 -8.15 -9.27
N GLY A 71 -14.02 -7.24 -8.41
CA GLY A 71 -14.45 -7.54 -7.05
C GLY A 71 -13.33 -8.08 -6.15
N LEU A 72 -12.08 -7.70 -6.43
CA LEU A 72 -10.89 -8.18 -5.72
C LEU A 72 -10.46 -7.20 -4.64
N THR A 73 -9.88 -7.78 -3.58
CA THR A 73 -9.37 -7.05 -2.43
C THR A 73 -7.85 -7.15 -2.33
N LEU A 74 -7.23 -6.10 -1.78
CA LEU A 74 -5.78 -5.92 -1.70
C LEU A 74 -5.34 -5.68 -0.26
N SER A 75 -4.21 -6.28 0.12
CA SER A 75 -3.49 -5.97 1.36
C SER A 75 -1.98 -5.82 1.13
N CYS A 76 -1.26 -5.19 2.06
CA CYS A 76 0.19 -5.00 1.94
C CYS A 76 0.99 -5.33 3.21
N ALA A 77 2.16 -5.92 3.05
CA ALA A 77 3.17 -6.10 4.10
C ALA A 77 4.43 -5.31 3.77
N GLU A 78 4.68 -4.23 4.50
CA GLU A 78 5.80 -3.33 4.21
C GLU A 78 6.92 -3.46 5.23
N SER A 79 8.16 -3.31 4.79
CA SER A 79 9.33 -3.14 5.65
C SER A 79 10.09 -1.89 5.23
N CYS A 80 11.00 -1.98 4.24
CA CYS A 80 11.91 -0.87 3.91
C CYS A 80 11.21 0.39 3.34
N THR A 81 10.02 0.26 2.75
CA THR A 81 9.20 1.36 2.25
C THR A 81 8.54 2.19 3.35
N GLY A 82 8.40 1.64 4.56
CA GLY A 82 7.92 2.41 5.71
C GLY A 82 6.46 2.87 5.63
N GLY A 83 5.61 2.18 4.86
CA GLY A 83 4.20 2.56 4.66
C GLY A 83 3.94 3.34 3.37
N LEU A 84 4.96 3.58 2.55
CA LEU A 84 4.86 4.36 1.32
C LEU A 84 3.96 3.69 0.27
N LEU A 85 4.01 2.36 0.13
CA LEU A 85 3.13 1.65 -0.81
C LEU A 85 1.66 1.85 -0.39
N SER A 86 1.36 1.64 0.89
CA SER A 86 0.03 1.85 1.44
C SER A 86 -0.42 3.31 1.30
N HIS A 87 0.46 4.27 1.57
CA HIS A 87 0.18 5.69 1.39
C HIS A 87 -0.27 6.00 -0.03
N ARG A 88 0.46 5.51 -1.04
CA ARG A 88 0.12 5.68 -2.45
C ARG A 88 -1.23 5.05 -2.81
N ILE A 89 -1.47 3.81 -2.40
CA ILE A 89 -2.76 3.12 -2.61
C ILE A 89 -3.91 3.91 -1.97
N THR A 90 -3.72 4.45 -0.76
CA THR A 90 -4.78 5.18 -0.05
C THR A 90 -5.06 6.57 -0.62
N ASN A 91 -4.12 7.15 -1.38
CA ASN A 91 -4.34 8.41 -2.08
C ASN A 91 -5.31 8.26 -3.28
N THR A 92 -5.51 7.05 -3.79
CA THR A 92 -6.52 6.75 -4.81
C THR A 92 -7.93 6.89 -4.24
N CYS A 93 -8.79 7.63 -4.94
CA CYS A 93 -10.17 7.82 -4.50
C CYS A 93 -10.95 6.50 -4.48
N GLY A 94 -11.69 6.26 -3.40
CA GLY A 94 -12.45 5.02 -3.21
C GLY A 94 -11.58 3.79 -2.94
N SER A 95 -10.34 3.98 -2.48
CA SER A 95 -9.43 2.90 -2.08
C SER A 95 -10.01 2.01 -0.97
N SER A 96 -10.88 2.55 -0.11
CA SER A 96 -11.60 1.77 0.92
C SER A 96 -12.47 0.64 0.39
N ASN A 97 -12.80 0.63 -0.91
CA ASN A 97 -13.62 -0.42 -1.52
C ASN A 97 -12.84 -1.71 -1.79
N TYR A 98 -11.51 -1.64 -1.92
CA TYR A 98 -10.67 -2.78 -2.25
C TYR A 98 -9.50 -2.98 -1.28
N PHE A 99 -8.97 -1.92 -0.69
CA PHE A 99 -7.81 -2.00 0.19
C PHE A 99 -8.22 -2.37 1.62
N LYS A 100 -7.85 -3.57 2.05
CA LYS A 100 -8.14 -4.11 3.39
C LYS A 100 -7.25 -3.53 4.48
N GLY A 101 -6.08 -3.01 4.09
CA GLY A 101 -5.10 -2.45 5.00
C GLY A 101 -3.72 -3.06 4.81
N ALA A 102 -2.84 -2.74 5.74
CA ALA A 102 -1.44 -3.16 5.68
C ALA A 102 -0.83 -3.42 7.05
N VAL A 103 0.26 -4.19 7.02
CA VAL A 103 1.13 -4.42 8.18
C VAL A 103 2.50 -3.83 7.87
N LEU A 104 2.93 -2.86 8.69
CA LEU A 104 4.30 -2.36 8.67
C LEU A 104 5.19 -3.26 9.54
N ALA A 105 5.75 -4.31 8.94
CA ALA A 105 6.61 -5.28 9.61
C ALA A 105 8.09 -4.88 9.57
N TYR A 106 8.43 -3.75 10.19
CA TYR A 106 9.81 -3.21 10.15
C TYR A 106 10.80 -4.08 10.93
N SER A 107 10.39 -4.68 12.05
CA SER A 107 11.24 -5.58 12.86
C SER A 107 10.96 -7.05 12.56
N ASN A 108 11.94 -7.90 12.87
CA ASN A 108 11.79 -9.36 12.78
C ASN A 108 10.64 -9.87 13.64
N GLN A 109 10.46 -9.33 14.86
CA GLN A 109 9.36 -9.71 15.74
C GLN A 109 7.99 -9.46 15.10
N VAL A 110 7.81 -8.35 14.38
CA VAL A 110 6.53 -8.05 13.71
C VAL A 110 6.32 -9.00 12.53
N LYS A 111 7.37 -9.33 11.78
CA LYS A 111 7.32 -10.34 10.70
C LYS A 111 6.87 -11.70 11.25
N THR A 112 7.40 -12.12 12.40
CA THR A 112 7.00 -13.37 13.04
C THR A 112 5.56 -13.31 13.58
N ASN A 113 5.25 -12.30 14.41
CA ASN A 113 4.01 -12.27 15.17
C ASN A 113 2.78 -11.99 14.32
N LEU A 114 2.89 -11.07 13.34
CA LEU A 114 1.73 -10.64 12.55
C LEU A 114 1.67 -11.36 11.20
N LEU A 115 2.82 -11.65 10.59
CA LEU A 115 2.89 -12.24 9.25
C LEU A 115 3.24 -13.72 9.25
N GLY A 116 3.49 -14.31 10.44
CA GLY A 116 3.78 -15.73 10.60
C GLY A 116 5.09 -16.17 9.94
N VAL A 117 6.05 -15.25 9.76
CA VAL A 117 7.39 -15.59 9.25
C VAL A 117 8.14 -16.39 10.32
N PRO A 118 8.52 -17.65 10.07
CA PRO A 118 9.22 -18.45 11.08
C PRO A 118 10.58 -17.84 11.46
N GLU A 119 10.94 -17.88 12.74
CA GLU A 119 12.23 -17.34 13.21
C GLU A 119 13.42 -18.07 12.57
N GLU A 120 13.31 -19.38 12.38
CA GLU A 120 14.30 -20.19 11.65
C GLU A 120 14.54 -19.71 10.21
N MET A 121 13.51 -19.17 9.53
CA MET A 121 13.63 -18.61 8.19
C MET A 121 14.41 -17.29 8.23
N LEU A 122 14.17 -16.45 9.24
CA LEU A 122 14.90 -15.21 9.46
C LEU A 122 16.36 -15.48 9.80
N LEU A 123 16.65 -16.51 10.61
CA LEU A 123 18.02 -16.93 10.93
C LEU A 123 18.76 -17.47 9.71
N LYS A 124 18.10 -18.34 8.92
CA LYS A 124 18.73 -19.02 7.78
C LYS A 124 18.92 -18.12 6.57
N TYR A 125 17.92 -17.32 6.22
CA TYR A 125 17.92 -16.54 4.97
C TYR A 125 18.08 -15.04 5.21
N GLY A 126 17.87 -14.55 6.43
CA GLY A 126 17.81 -13.13 6.74
C GLY A 126 16.48 -12.48 6.31
N ALA A 127 16.15 -11.35 6.95
CA ALA A 127 14.91 -10.60 6.69
C ALA A 127 14.77 -10.09 5.25
N VAL A 128 15.89 -9.88 4.54
CA VAL A 128 15.92 -9.49 3.13
C VAL A 128 16.25 -10.72 2.29
N SER A 129 15.20 -11.46 1.90
CA SER A 129 15.27 -12.69 1.12
C SER A 129 13.94 -12.95 0.40
N SER A 130 13.97 -13.79 -0.63
CA SER A 130 12.76 -14.19 -1.37
C SER A 130 11.80 -15.01 -0.50
N GLN A 131 12.33 -15.86 0.39
CA GLN A 131 11.54 -16.69 1.31
C GLN A 131 10.73 -15.81 2.27
N VAL A 132 11.37 -14.80 2.85
CA VAL A 132 10.71 -13.88 3.78
C VAL A 132 9.69 -13.01 3.04
N ALA A 133 10.01 -12.50 1.85
CA ALA A 133 9.03 -11.76 1.03
C ALA A 133 7.78 -12.61 0.74
N LYS A 134 7.96 -13.83 0.20
CA LYS A 134 6.86 -14.76 -0.06
C LYS A 134 5.98 -14.96 1.17
N ARG A 135 6.61 -15.29 2.32
CA ARG A 135 5.87 -15.57 3.55
C ARG A 135 5.16 -14.34 4.11
N MET A 136 5.73 -13.14 3.94
CA MET A 136 5.09 -11.88 4.30
C MET A 136 3.83 -11.61 3.48
N ALA A 137 3.86 -11.84 2.16
CA ALA A 137 2.69 -11.68 1.29
C ALA A 137 1.58 -12.68 1.68
N GLU A 138 1.91 -13.98 1.77
CA GLU A 138 0.95 -15.01 2.18
C GLU A 138 0.37 -14.74 3.58
N GLY A 139 1.22 -14.30 4.51
CA GLY A 139 0.84 -13.96 5.87
C GLY A 139 -0.15 -12.80 5.94
N VAL A 140 0.09 -11.70 5.22
CA VAL A 140 -0.81 -10.54 5.27
C VAL A 140 -2.13 -10.80 4.55
N ALA A 141 -2.10 -11.54 3.43
CA ALA A 141 -3.32 -11.97 2.74
C ALA A 141 -4.22 -12.80 3.67
N SER A 142 -3.63 -13.77 4.37
CA SER A 142 -4.35 -14.58 5.35
C SER A 142 -4.84 -13.77 6.55
N LEU A 143 -4.03 -12.85 7.07
CA LEU A 143 -4.38 -12.04 8.24
C LEU A 143 -5.56 -11.09 7.97
N LEU A 144 -5.58 -10.46 6.79
CA LEU A 144 -6.56 -9.43 6.44
C LEU A 144 -7.71 -9.96 5.55
N GLY A 145 -7.67 -11.23 5.18
CA GLY A 145 -8.66 -11.86 4.29
C GLY A 145 -8.73 -11.18 2.93
N ALA A 146 -7.57 -10.93 2.32
CA ALA A 146 -7.48 -10.29 1.01
C ALA A 146 -7.21 -11.31 -0.11
N ASP A 147 -7.78 -11.08 -1.29
CA ASP A 147 -7.58 -11.93 -2.48
C ASP A 147 -6.15 -11.83 -3.00
N ILE A 148 -5.63 -10.59 -3.03
CA ILE A 148 -4.31 -10.25 -3.48
C ILE A 148 -3.54 -9.58 -2.34
N SER A 149 -2.24 -9.83 -2.26
CA SER A 149 -1.37 -9.04 -1.42
C SER A 149 -0.01 -8.75 -2.03
N LEU A 150 0.60 -7.67 -1.56
CA LEU A 150 1.97 -7.28 -1.89
C LEU A 150 2.82 -7.30 -0.64
N SER A 151 4.10 -7.67 -0.78
CA SER A 151 5.08 -7.52 0.29
C SER A 151 6.39 -6.96 -0.21
N ILE A 152 7.05 -6.17 0.64
CA ILE A 152 8.35 -5.54 0.32
C ILE A 152 9.31 -5.69 1.51
N THR A 153 10.47 -6.30 1.26
CA THR A 153 11.59 -6.34 2.20
C THR A 153 12.91 -6.05 1.50
N GLY A 154 13.73 -5.17 2.07
CA GLY A 154 14.91 -4.65 1.37
C GLY A 154 15.81 -3.79 2.23
N ILE A 155 16.89 -3.31 1.61
CA ILE A 155 17.92 -2.47 2.25
C ILE A 155 17.94 -1.11 1.56
N ALA A 156 17.22 -0.14 2.11
CA ALA A 156 17.15 1.21 1.54
C ALA A 156 18.44 2.03 1.76
N GLY A 157 19.34 1.61 2.66
CA GLY A 157 20.57 2.36 2.94
C GLY A 157 20.37 3.59 3.84
N PRO A 158 21.41 4.43 4.03
CA PRO A 158 22.75 4.25 3.48
C PRO A 158 23.56 3.12 4.15
N SER A 159 23.13 2.65 5.33
CA SER A 159 23.74 1.53 6.05
C SER A 159 22.92 0.24 5.93
N GLY A 160 23.43 -0.85 6.51
CA GLY A 160 22.73 -2.15 6.58
C GLY A 160 22.97 -3.08 5.40
N GLY A 161 23.73 -2.65 4.39
CA GLY A 161 24.19 -3.50 3.29
C GLY A 161 25.46 -4.30 3.63
N SER A 162 25.65 -5.40 2.92
CA SER A 162 26.88 -6.20 2.88
C SER A 162 27.32 -6.45 1.43
N LYS A 163 28.48 -7.09 1.22
CA LYS A 163 28.91 -7.51 -0.13
C LYS A 163 27.89 -8.44 -0.80
N GLU A 164 27.25 -9.32 -0.03
CA GLU A 164 26.28 -10.30 -0.51
C GLU A 164 24.88 -9.69 -0.67
N LYS A 165 24.53 -8.75 0.21
CA LYS A 165 23.24 -8.06 0.23
C LYS A 165 23.46 -6.55 0.24
N PRO A 166 23.79 -5.95 -0.91
CA PRO A 166 24.13 -4.53 -0.97
C PRO A 166 22.92 -3.65 -0.68
N VAL A 167 23.19 -2.38 -0.35
CA VAL A 167 22.18 -1.32 -0.37
C VAL A 167 21.50 -1.30 -1.75
N GLY A 168 20.19 -1.08 -1.76
CA GLY A 168 19.36 -1.14 -2.96
C GLY A 168 18.77 -2.51 -3.25
N LEU A 169 19.21 -3.57 -2.56
CA LEU A 169 18.60 -4.90 -2.70
C LEU A 169 17.20 -4.90 -2.10
N VAL A 170 16.20 -5.23 -2.91
CA VAL A 170 14.79 -5.36 -2.51
C VAL A 170 14.22 -6.67 -3.06
N TYR A 171 13.46 -7.38 -2.24
CA TYR A 171 12.61 -8.48 -2.66
C TYR A 171 11.16 -8.08 -2.49
N GLU A 172 10.38 -8.37 -3.53
CA GLU A 172 8.95 -8.11 -3.55
C GLU A 172 8.23 -9.41 -3.88
N ALA A 173 7.08 -9.62 -3.25
CA ALA A 173 6.21 -10.76 -3.57
C ALA A 173 4.77 -10.31 -3.74
N LEU A 174 4.10 -10.89 -4.74
CA LEU A 174 2.68 -10.75 -5.00
C LEU A 174 2.01 -12.10 -4.80
N PHE A 175 1.11 -12.18 -3.83
CA PHE A 175 0.22 -13.32 -3.66
C PHE A 175 -1.11 -13.03 -4.37
N ASP A 176 -1.64 -13.98 -5.12
CA ASP A 176 -2.99 -13.95 -5.72
C ASP A 176 -3.64 -15.33 -5.54
N ARG A 177 -4.56 -15.45 -4.58
CA ARG A 177 -5.44 -16.62 -4.34
C ARG A 177 -4.74 -18.00 -4.41
N GLY A 178 -3.53 -18.10 -3.88
CA GLY A 178 -2.79 -19.37 -3.76
C GLY A 178 -1.51 -19.43 -4.59
N GLU A 179 -1.30 -18.50 -5.50
CA GLU A 179 -0.04 -18.37 -6.25
C GLU A 179 0.75 -17.16 -5.74
N THR A 180 2.07 -17.33 -5.58
CA THR A 180 2.95 -16.25 -5.15
C THR A 180 4.07 -16.02 -6.16
N LEU A 181 4.04 -14.86 -6.83
CA LEU A 181 5.12 -14.36 -7.67
C LEU A 181 6.14 -13.62 -6.80
N ILE A 182 7.43 -13.76 -7.10
CA ILE A 182 8.51 -13.08 -6.39
C ILE A 182 9.42 -12.40 -7.41
N LYS A 183 9.76 -11.14 -7.17
CA LYS A 183 10.76 -10.40 -7.95
C LYS A 183 11.88 -9.91 -7.03
N ARG A 184 13.10 -9.89 -7.58
CA ARG A 184 14.29 -9.34 -6.93
C ARG A 184 14.74 -8.12 -7.71
N PHE A 185 14.98 -7.02 -6.99
CA PHE A 185 15.45 -5.77 -7.55
C PHE A 185 16.77 -5.33 -6.93
N ARG A 186 17.52 -4.53 -7.68
CA ARG A 186 18.67 -3.78 -7.19
C ARG A 186 18.52 -2.35 -7.66
N PHE A 187 18.04 -1.49 -6.77
CA PHE A 187 17.83 -0.08 -7.05
C PHE A 187 19.08 0.73 -6.68
N GLU A 188 19.37 1.73 -7.49
CA GLU A 188 20.39 2.73 -7.19
C GLU A 188 19.74 4.03 -6.75
N GLY A 189 20.43 4.81 -5.92
CA GLY A 189 19.99 6.12 -5.44
C GLY A 189 20.07 6.26 -3.92
N SER A 190 19.56 7.38 -3.44
CA SER A 190 19.33 7.69 -2.04
C SER A 190 18.31 6.74 -1.39
N ARG A 191 18.22 6.80 -0.07
CA ARG A 191 17.26 6.00 0.71
C ARG A 191 15.83 6.25 0.25
N GLU A 192 15.48 7.51 0.04
CA GLU A 192 14.17 7.96 -0.41
C GLU A 192 13.88 7.45 -1.83
N GLU A 193 14.82 7.60 -2.77
CA GLU A 193 14.67 7.11 -4.14
C GLU A 193 14.51 5.59 -4.20
N ILE A 194 15.26 4.83 -3.38
CA ILE A 194 15.12 3.37 -3.32
C ILE A 194 13.73 2.98 -2.82
N LYS A 195 13.20 3.69 -1.81
CA LYS A 195 11.84 3.44 -1.29
C LYS A 195 10.78 3.73 -2.36
N GLU A 196 10.90 4.85 -3.07
CA GLU A 196 9.98 5.20 -4.16
C GLU A 196 10.02 4.19 -5.30
N LYS A 197 11.22 3.78 -5.73
CA LYS A 197 11.39 2.77 -6.78
C LYS A 197 10.80 1.42 -6.39
N ALA A 198 10.97 0.99 -5.14
CA ALA A 198 10.36 -0.24 -4.64
C ALA A 198 8.82 -0.16 -4.60
N ALA A 199 8.26 0.96 -4.11
CA ALA A 199 6.81 1.14 -4.12
C ALA A 199 6.24 1.15 -5.55
N THR A 200 6.91 1.83 -6.49
CA THR A 200 6.53 1.83 -7.91
C THR A 200 6.62 0.43 -8.51
N ALA A 201 7.71 -0.30 -8.30
CA ALA A 201 7.90 -1.64 -8.86
C ALA A 201 6.82 -2.62 -8.36
N SER A 202 6.41 -2.50 -7.09
CA SER A 202 5.31 -3.31 -6.54
C SER A 202 3.96 -2.99 -7.17
N LEU A 203 3.68 -1.71 -7.44
CA LEU A 203 2.47 -1.30 -8.15
C LEU A 203 2.48 -1.74 -9.60
N GLU A 204 3.62 -1.64 -10.29
CA GLU A 204 3.78 -2.16 -11.65
C GLU A 204 3.56 -3.68 -11.70
N MET A 205 4.13 -4.43 -10.76
CA MET A 205 3.93 -5.87 -10.67
C MET A 205 2.44 -6.22 -10.46
N LEU A 206 1.72 -5.44 -9.65
CA LEU A 206 0.26 -5.60 -9.50
C LEU A 206 -0.50 -5.23 -10.77
N GLY A 207 -0.13 -4.13 -11.43
CA GLY A 207 -0.71 -3.71 -12.69
C GLY A 207 -0.58 -4.77 -13.78
N GLU A 208 0.64 -5.30 -13.97
CA GLU A 208 0.94 -6.42 -14.87
C GLU A 208 0.03 -7.62 -14.54
N ARG A 209 -0.09 -7.99 -13.25
CA ARG A 209 -0.92 -9.13 -12.81
C ARG A 209 -2.41 -8.93 -13.10
N LEU A 210 -2.89 -7.68 -13.07
CA LEU A 210 -4.27 -7.31 -13.34
C LEU A 210 -4.57 -7.14 -14.85
N GLY A 211 -3.52 -7.15 -15.70
CA GLY A 211 -3.63 -7.02 -17.15
C GLY A 211 -3.43 -5.60 -17.68
N ILE A 212 -2.75 -4.72 -16.92
CA ILE A 212 -2.31 -3.42 -17.43
C ILE A 212 -1.07 -3.66 -18.29
N GLU A 213 -1.17 -3.38 -19.59
CA GLU A 213 -0.04 -3.46 -20.51
C GLU A 213 0.92 -2.29 -20.25
N LYS A 214 2.22 -2.55 -20.30
CA LYS A 214 3.21 -1.48 -20.37
C LYS A 214 3.19 -0.96 -21.79
N ASP A 215 2.90 0.32 -21.98
CA ASP A 215 3.21 0.99 -23.24
C ASP A 215 4.71 0.79 -23.49
N GLU A 216 5.05 0.01 -24.53
CA GLU A 216 6.44 -0.08 -24.99
C GLU A 216 6.86 1.33 -25.43
N VAL A 217 7.79 1.93 -24.69
CA VAL A 217 8.47 3.19 -25.06
C VAL A 217 9.74 2.87 -25.81
#